data_AF-A0AAU2Q4R3-F1
#
_entry.id   AF-A0AAU2Q4R3-F1
#
_cell.length_a   1.000
_cell.length_b   1.000
_cell.length_c   1.000
_cell.angle_alpha   90.00
_cell.angle_beta   90.00
_cell.angle_gamma   90.00
#
_symmetry.space_group_name_H-M   'P 1'
#
loop_
_entity.id
_entity.type
_entity.pdbx_description
1 polymer ?
#
loop_
_entity_poly.entity_id
_entity_poly.type
_entity_poly.pdbx_seq_one_letter_code
_entity_poly.pdbx_strand_id
1 'polypeptide(L)'
;MSPTSRTDRLVMGDFSRADGARHPHHPRSYEITDPAEAAEVRAVRELGRLRAAAAGDVVFTCACEDGDGAHHPTAESNRLLNPLSPEGIPARHRARWVAAAPAELWEYAGTLAAGEEDPAAPRGVPLSVAFGWLGAVREEPRDAAWLLAERAPLRLLAGAATAELAWAVRETDRAGLEGAVRFFASEEFTTRHPKRRRVPDTARDLLLRYARSHRPADLPVLERRLLRAPEDRIRRS
;
A
#
# COMPACT_ATOMS: atom_id res chain seq x y z
N MET A 1 -2.55 5.66 -37.62
CA MET A 1 -1.72 6.27 -36.54
C MET A 1 -2.62 6.41 -35.33
N SER A 2 -2.51 5.52 -34.35
CA SER A 2 -3.25 5.64 -33.10
C SER A 2 -2.55 6.67 -32.22
N PRO A 3 -3.26 7.63 -31.60
CA PRO A 3 -2.64 8.52 -30.64
C PRO A 3 -2.30 7.70 -29.40
N THR A 4 -1.01 7.45 -29.17
CA THR A 4 -0.51 7.01 -27.87
C THR A 4 -0.68 8.17 -26.90
N SER A 5 -1.84 8.28 -26.27
CA SER A 5 -2.00 9.08 -25.06
C SER A 5 -1.11 8.44 -23.99
N ARG A 6 0.16 8.85 -23.96
CA ARG A 6 1.09 8.48 -22.90
C ARG A 6 0.49 9.07 -21.64
N THR A 7 -0.17 8.24 -20.84
CA THR A 7 -0.70 8.64 -19.54
C THR A 7 0.44 9.30 -18.81
N ASP A 8 0.20 10.53 -18.36
CA ASP A 8 1.21 11.50 -17.98
C ASP A 8 1.73 11.18 -16.56
N ARG A 9 2.29 9.98 -16.40
CA ARG A 9 2.70 9.41 -15.11
C ARG A 9 3.99 10.06 -14.65
N LEU A 10 4.00 10.52 -13.41
CA LEU A 10 5.17 11.10 -12.78
C LEU A 10 5.70 10.12 -11.73
N VAL A 11 6.85 9.49 -11.99
CA VAL A 11 7.51 8.66 -10.98
C VAL A 11 8.26 9.58 -10.03
N MET A 12 7.97 9.44 -8.75
CA MET A 12 8.65 10.18 -7.70
C MET A 12 9.53 9.24 -6.90
N GLY A 13 10.77 9.64 -6.68
CA GLY A 13 11.73 8.95 -5.83
C GLY A 13 12.39 9.91 -4.87
N ASP A 14 12.94 9.36 -3.79
CA ASP A 14 13.74 10.05 -2.78
C ASP A 14 13.02 11.21 -2.07
N PHE A 15 11.91 10.88 -1.40
CA PHE A 15 11.25 11.78 -0.45
C PHE A 15 12.04 12.01 0.84
N SER A 16 13.34 11.77 0.84
CA SER A 16 14.19 12.02 1.99
C SER A 16 14.51 13.51 2.06
N ARG A 17 14.46 14.09 3.25
CA ARG A 17 15.07 15.41 3.45
C ARG A 17 16.59 15.31 3.22
N ALA A 18 17.24 16.45 2.97
CA ALA A 18 18.70 16.51 2.83
C ALA A 18 19.46 15.99 4.07
N ASP A 19 18.81 15.98 5.25
CA ASP A 19 19.30 15.41 6.50
C ASP A 19 18.97 13.91 6.68
N GLY A 20 18.37 13.27 5.68
CA GLY A 20 17.96 11.85 5.68
C GLY A 20 16.66 11.56 6.44
N ALA A 21 15.99 12.57 7.00
CA ALA A 21 14.72 12.37 7.70
C ALA A 21 13.61 11.92 6.74
N ARG A 22 12.83 10.93 7.19
CA ARG A 22 11.74 10.31 6.43
C ARG A 22 10.53 10.04 7.32
N HIS A 23 9.36 9.90 6.70
CA HIS A 23 8.17 9.41 7.38
C HIS A 23 8.19 7.86 7.41
N PRO A 24 7.97 7.18 8.56
CA PRO A 24 8.22 5.75 8.72
C PRO A 24 7.57 4.82 7.69
N HIS A 25 6.34 5.11 7.28
CA HIS A 25 5.57 4.26 6.37
C HIS A 25 5.51 4.77 4.93
N HIS A 26 6.12 5.92 4.66
CA HIS A 26 6.09 6.48 3.33
C HIS A 26 7.08 5.73 2.41
N PRO A 27 6.64 5.30 1.22
CA PRO A 27 7.51 4.56 0.31
C PRO A 27 8.67 5.44 -0.19
N ARG A 28 9.77 4.79 -0.58
CA ARG A 28 10.95 5.46 -1.15
C ARG A 28 10.67 6.07 -2.52
N SER A 29 9.79 5.41 -3.28
CA SER A 29 9.32 5.88 -4.58
C SER A 29 7.89 5.40 -4.85
N TYR A 30 7.14 6.14 -5.66
CA TYR A 30 5.80 5.77 -6.13
C TYR A 30 5.41 6.60 -7.37
N GLU A 31 4.30 6.24 -8.03
CA GLU A 31 3.77 6.93 -9.21
C GLU A 31 2.70 7.96 -8.79
N ILE A 32 2.84 9.23 -9.17
CA ILE A 32 1.73 10.20 -9.12
C ILE A 32 0.91 10.01 -10.40
N THR A 33 -0.33 9.57 -10.22
CA THR A 33 -1.30 9.28 -11.27
C THR A 33 -2.31 10.40 -11.49
N ASP A 34 -2.56 11.23 -10.47
CA ASP A 34 -3.41 12.42 -10.54
C ASP A 34 -2.78 13.48 -11.46
N PRO A 35 -3.40 13.82 -12.61
CA PRO A 35 -2.83 14.77 -13.57
C PRO A 35 -2.65 16.18 -12.98
N ALA A 36 -3.51 16.60 -12.05
CA ALA A 36 -3.43 17.93 -11.44
C ALA A 36 -2.23 18.00 -10.49
N GLU A 37 -2.01 16.97 -9.68
CA GLU A 37 -0.83 16.89 -8.82
C GLU A 37 0.46 16.75 -9.64
N ALA A 38 0.45 15.94 -10.70
CA ALA A 38 1.60 15.82 -11.61
C ALA A 38 1.95 17.18 -12.26
N ALA A 39 0.95 17.97 -12.65
CA ALA A 39 1.15 19.32 -13.16
C ALA A 39 1.70 20.28 -12.10
N GLU A 40 1.22 20.22 -10.85
CA GLU A 40 1.72 21.02 -9.72
C GLU A 40 3.22 20.77 -9.50
N VAL A 41 3.65 19.50 -9.45
CA VAL A 41 5.08 19.15 -9.28
C VAL A 41 5.93 19.68 -10.45
N ARG A 42 5.47 19.51 -11.68
CA ARG A 42 6.19 19.98 -12.87
C ARG A 42 6.34 21.49 -12.90
N ALA A 43 5.28 22.24 -12.55
CA ALA A 43 5.30 23.70 -12.52
C ALA A 43 6.31 24.23 -11.49
N VAL A 44 6.37 23.62 -10.30
CA VAL A 44 7.32 24.00 -9.26
C VAL A 44 8.76 23.68 -9.64
N ARG A 45 9.00 22.53 -10.29
CA ARG A 45 10.31 22.17 -10.84
C ARG A 45 10.77 23.14 -11.92
N GLU A 46 9.87 23.54 -12.81
CA GLU A 46 10.16 24.54 -13.86
C GLU A 46 10.54 25.90 -13.26
N LEU A 47 9.80 26.37 -12.25
CA LEU A 47 10.14 27.60 -11.54
C LEU A 47 11.54 27.53 -10.91
N GLY A 48 11.93 26.38 -10.38
CA GLY A 48 13.27 26.15 -9.86
C GLY A 48 14.36 26.26 -10.91
N ARG A 49 14.14 25.66 -12.08
CA ARG A 49 15.06 25.77 -13.22
C ARG A 49 15.25 27.22 -13.66
N LEU A 50 14.16 27.98 -13.80
CA LEU A 50 14.22 29.39 -14.21
C LEU A 50 15.03 30.24 -13.22
N ARG A 51 14.88 29.99 -11.91
CA ARG A 51 15.63 30.70 -10.87
C ARG A 51 17.12 30.33 -10.87
N ALA A 52 17.45 29.04 -11.03
CA ALA A 52 18.84 28.58 -11.12
C ALA A 52 19.54 29.19 -12.35
N ALA A 53 18.85 29.20 -13.50
CA ALA A 53 19.37 29.83 -14.72
C ALA A 53 19.62 31.34 -14.54
N ALA A 54 18.71 32.05 -13.85
CA ALA A 54 18.90 33.47 -13.52
C ALA A 54 20.08 33.72 -12.56
N ALA A 55 20.41 32.75 -11.70
CA ALA A 55 21.55 32.81 -10.80
C ALA A 55 22.89 32.43 -11.48
N GLY A 56 22.86 31.96 -12.73
CA GLY A 56 24.04 31.50 -13.46
C GLY A 56 24.47 30.08 -13.11
N ASP A 57 23.62 29.29 -12.45
CA ASP A 57 23.90 27.89 -12.13
C ASP A 57 23.80 27.02 -13.38
N VAL A 58 24.76 26.11 -13.57
CA VAL A 58 24.71 25.12 -14.66
C VAL A 58 23.76 23.99 -14.27
N VAL A 59 22.56 23.99 -14.85
CA VAL A 59 21.58 22.91 -14.69
C VAL A 59 21.99 21.72 -15.56
N PHE A 60 22.54 20.66 -14.96
CA PHE A 60 22.85 19.43 -15.70
C PHE A 60 21.56 18.60 -15.89
N THR A 61 21.06 18.56 -17.12
CA THR A 61 20.02 17.60 -17.53
C THR A 61 20.68 16.28 -17.94
N CYS A 62 20.56 15.25 -17.11
CA CYS A 62 20.99 13.90 -17.49
C CYS A 62 20.04 13.33 -18.55
N ALA A 63 20.61 12.78 -19.63
CA ALA A 63 19.85 12.22 -20.76
C ALA A 63 19.33 10.79 -20.52
N CYS A 64 19.69 10.18 -19.37
CA CYS A 64 19.35 8.82 -18.99
C CYS A 64 18.32 8.87 -17.86
N GLU A 65 17.02 8.83 -18.20
CA GLU A 65 15.90 8.65 -17.24
C GLU A 65 15.75 9.60 -16.03
N ASP A 66 16.54 10.66 -15.92
CA ASP A 66 16.31 11.78 -15.00
C ASP A 66 15.65 12.97 -15.72
N GLY A 67 14.55 12.71 -16.44
CA GLY A 67 13.87 13.67 -17.31
C GLY A 67 13.20 14.87 -16.64
N ASP A 68 13.40 15.08 -15.33
CA ASP A 68 12.53 15.91 -14.51
C ASP A 68 13.22 17.04 -13.73
N GLY A 69 14.56 17.17 -13.78
CA GLY A 69 15.25 18.30 -13.14
C GLY A 69 15.26 18.25 -11.60
N ALA A 70 15.35 17.06 -11.02
CA ALA A 70 15.37 16.81 -9.58
C ALA A 70 16.55 17.45 -8.80
N HIS A 71 17.49 18.12 -9.47
CA HIS A 71 18.73 18.60 -8.85
C HIS A 71 18.71 20.05 -8.35
N HIS A 72 17.66 20.85 -8.63
CA HIS A 72 17.55 22.22 -8.12
C HIS A 72 16.44 22.35 -7.08
N PRO A 73 16.73 22.05 -5.80
CA PRO A 73 15.76 22.24 -4.72
C PRO A 73 15.39 23.72 -4.61
N THR A 74 14.10 24.01 -4.72
CA THR A 74 13.51 25.29 -4.33
C THR A 74 12.81 25.16 -2.98
N ALA A 75 12.58 26.28 -2.30
CA ALA A 75 11.76 26.28 -1.08
C ALA A 75 10.38 25.63 -1.32
N GLU A 76 9.78 25.87 -2.48
CA GLU A 76 8.45 25.34 -2.82
C GLU A 76 8.48 23.85 -3.19
N SER A 77 9.47 23.39 -3.97
CA SER A 77 9.63 21.95 -4.25
C SER A 77 9.93 21.19 -2.97
N ASN A 78 10.78 21.75 -2.10
CA ASN A 78 11.09 21.17 -0.81
C ASN A 78 9.85 21.12 0.08
N ARG A 79 9.00 22.14 0.08
CA ARG A 79 7.72 22.16 0.82
C ARG A 79 6.75 21.08 0.34
N LEU A 80 6.55 20.96 -0.98
CA LEU A 80 5.61 20.01 -1.59
C LEU A 80 6.09 18.56 -1.49
N LEU A 81 7.39 18.32 -1.59
CA LEU A 81 7.97 16.97 -1.59
C LEU A 81 8.43 16.50 -0.21
N ASN A 82 8.46 17.38 0.80
CA ASN A 82 8.80 17.00 2.16
C ASN A 82 7.71 16.07 2.73
N PRO A 83 8.04 14.81 3.09
CA PRO A 83 7.06 13.84 3.58
C PRO A 83 6.47 14.20 4.96
N LEU A 84 7.16 15.07 5.70
CA LEU A 84 6.74 15.58 7.02
C LEU A 84 5.95 16.90 6.90
N SER A 85 5.84 17.48 5.71
CA SER A 85 5.04 18.69 5.48
C SER A 85 3.55 18.33 5.45
N PRO A 86 2.67 18.98 6.24
CA PRO A 86 1.24 18.71 6.20
C PRO A 86 0.58 19.11 4.87
N GLU A 87 1.17 20.07 4.16
CA GLU A 87 0.68 20.54 2.85
C GLU A 87 1.32 19.79 1.67
N GLY A 88 2.32 18.95 1.96
CA GLY A 88 3.06 18.18 0.97
C GLY A 88 2.23 17.06 0.34
N ILE A 89 2.58 16.69 -0.89
CA ILE A 89 1.91 15.62 -1.65
C ILE A 89 1.91 14.30 -0.88
N PRO A 90 3.02 13.87 -0.24
CA PRO A 90 3.01 12.72 0.67
C PRO A 90 1.92 12.77 1.74
N ALA A 91 1.65 13.93 2.36
CA ALA A 91 0.63 14.06 3.40
C ALA A 91 -0.79 14.00 2.81
N ARG A 92 -1.02 14.62 1.64
CA ARG A 92 -2.29 14.51 0.91
C ARG A 92 -2.62 13.06 0.55
N HIS A 93 -1.63 12.29 0.09
CA HIS A 93 -1.80 10.86 -0.20
C HIS A 93 -2.11 10.02 1.03
N ARG A 94 -1.47 10.34 2.17
CA ARG A 94 -1.80 9.73 3.46
C ARG A 94 -3.24 10.04 3.90
N ALA A 95 -3.73 11.25 3.67
CA ALA A 95 -5.13 11.59 3.95
C ALA A 95 -6.11 10.81 3.05
N ARG A 96 -5.81 10.70 1.74
CA ARG A 96 -6.59 9.87 0.79
C ARG A 96 -6.65 8.41 1.25
N TRP A 97 -5.55 7.90 1.80
CA TRP A 97 -5.50 6.55 2.34
C TRP A 97 -6.44 6.34 3.53
N VAL A 98 -6.45 7.26 4.50
CA VAL A 98 -7.38 7.18 5.65
C VAL A 98 -8.83 7.14 5.14
N ALA A 99 -9.15 7.97 4.14
CA ALA A 99 -10.48 7.99 3.53
C ALA A 99 -10.83 6.69 2.78
N ALA A 100 -9.83 5.95 2.28
CA ALA A 100 -10.01 4.67 1.60
C ALA A 100 -10.05 3.46 2.54
N ALA A 101 -9.87 3.65 3.85
CA ALA A 101 -10.08 2.60 4.83
C ALA A 101 -11.58 2.42 5.12
N PRO A 102 -12.03 1.20 5.48
CA PRO A 102 -13.33 1.01 6.11
C PRO A 102 -13.48 1.94 7.31
N ALA A 103 -14.69 2.44 7.56
CA ALA A 103 -14.95 3.44 8.60
C ALA A 103 -14.47 2.99 9.99
N GLU A 104 -14.61 1.69 10.27
CA GLU A 104 -14.19 1.04 11.51
C GLU A 104 -12.66 1.01 11.68
N LEU A 105 -11.91 1.22 10.59
CA LEU A 105 -10.46 1.21 10.54
C LEU A 105 -9.85 2.61 10.34
N TRP A 106 -10.65 3.68 10.29
CA TRP A 106 -10.16 5.05 10.07
C TRP A 106 -9.15 5.51 11.11
N GLU A 107 -9.40 5.25 12.40
CA GLU A 107 -8.48 5.63 13.48
C GLU A 107 -7.13 4.88 13.35
N TYR A 108 -7.18 3.58 13.08
CA TYR A 108 -5.99 2.77 12.86
C TYR A 108 -5.21 3.23 11.63
N ALA A 109 -5.89 3.47 10.51
CA ALA A 109 -5.29 3.98 9.29
C ALA A 109 -4.67 5.37 9.52
N GLY A 110 -5.37 6.26 10.24
CA GLY A 110 -4.89 7.59 10.60
C GLY A 110 -3.65 7.55 11.49
N THR A 111 -3.60 6.62 12.44
CA THR A 111 -2.45 6.46 13.35
C THR A 111 -1.21 5.98 12.60
N LEU A 112 -1.35 4.98 11.71
CA LEU A 112 -0.27 4.62 10.80
C LEU A 112 0.10 5.77 9.84
N ALA A 113 -0.88 6.54 9.38
CA ALA A 113 -0.66 7.67 8.47
C ALA A 113 0.14 8.80 9.14
N ALA A 114 0.05 8.91 10.47
CA ALA A 114 0.84 9.82 11.27
C ALA A 114 2.27 9.30 11.53
N GLY A 115 2.58 8.05 11.17
CA GLY A 115 3.93 7.48 11.31
C GLY A 115 4.11 6.60 12.54
N GLU A 116 3.06 6.30 13.29
CA GLU A 116 3.15 5.37 14.43
C GLU A 116 3.65 4.01 13.95
N GLU A 117 4.75 3.52 14.53
CA GLU A 117 5.37 2.26 14.09
C GLU A 117 4.51 1.06 14.49
N ASP A 118 3.99 1.06 15.72
CA ASP A 118 3.20 -0.02 16.28
C ASP A 118 1.83 0.47 16.80
N PRO A 119 0.92 0.85 15.89
CA PRO A 119 -0.43 1.25 16.29
C PRO A 119 -1.16 0.09 16.94
N ALA A 120 -1.92 0.39 17.99
CA ALA A 120 -2.79 -0.59 18.63
C ALA A 120 -3.79 -1.15 17.62
N ALA A 121 -3.95 -2.48 17.61
CA ALA A 121 -4.98 -3.11 16.81
C ALA A 121 -6.38 -2.61 17.26
N PRO A 122 -7.26 -2.24 16.33
CA PRO A 122 -8.59 -1.75 16.65
C PRO A 122 -9.40 -2.86 17.35
N ARG A 123 -10.09 -2.49 18.43
CA ARG A 123 -10.87 -3.45 19.24
C ARG A 123 -12.24 -3.65 18.62
N GLY A 124 -12.70 -4.91 18.58
CA GLY A 124 -14.05 -5.25 18.13
C GLY A 124 -14.27 -5.17 16.62
N VAL A 125 -13.22 -4.91 15.82
CA VAL A 125 -13.31 -4.92 14.36
C VAL A 125 -13.02 -6.33 13.84
N PRO A 126 -13.96 -6.97 13.10
CA PRO A 126 -13.72 -8.29 12.54
C PRO A 126 -12.57 -8.29 11.52
N LEU A 127 -11.73 -9.32 11.53
CA LEU A 127 -10.62 -9.43 10.55
C LEU A 127 -11.12 -9.60 9.10
N SER A 128 -12.39 -10.00 8.90
CA SER A 128 -13.03 -10.00 7.58
C SER A 128 -13.09 -8.60 6.96
N VAL A 129 -13.20 -7.55 7.77
CA VAL A 129 -13.12 -6.15 7.32
C VAL A 129 -11.73 -5.82 6.78
N ALA A 130 -10.67 -6.29 7.47
CA ALA A 130 -9.30 -6.11 7.00
C ALA A 130 -9.02 -6.90 5.71
N PHE A 131 -9.60 -8.10 5.56
CA PHE A 131 -9.55 -8.84 4.29
C PHE A 131 -10.28 -8.10 3.16
N GLY A 132 -11.48 -7.60 3.41
CA GLY A 132 -12.23 -6.78 2.45
C GLY A 132 -11.43 -5.56 2.00
N TRP A 133 -10.77 -4.89 2.94
CA TRP A 133 -9.92 -3.74 2.63
C TRP A 133 -8.70 -4.11 1.77
N LEU A 134 -8.05 -5.24 2.05
CA LEU A 134 -6.92 -5.74 1.25
C LEU A 134 -7.35 -6.15 -0.17
N GLY A 135 -8.55 -6.74 -0.30
CA GLY A 135 -9.11 -7.22 -1.56
C GLY A 135 -9.83 -6.16 -2.40
N ALA A 136 -10.07 -4.96 -1.85
CA ALA A 136 -10.73 -3.88 -2.56
C ALA A 136 -9.98 -3.49 -3.85
N VAL A 137 -10.71 -3.45 -4.96
CA VAL A 137 -10.23 -2.94 -6.24
C VAL A 137 -10.02 -1.44 -6.12
N ARG A 138 -8.86 -0.96 -6.56
CA ARG A 138 -8.49 0.46 -6.52
C ARG A 138 -8.27 0.96 -7.95
N GLU A 139 -8.82 2.13 -8.26
CA GLU A 139 -8.78 2.73 -9.59
C GLU A 139 -7.36 3.18 -9.99
N GLU A 140 -6.54 3.58 -9.02
CA GLU A 140 -5.18 4.08 -9.23
C GLU A 140 -4.14 3.13 -8.61
N PRO A 141 -3.68 2.10 -9.35
CA PRO A 141 -2.64 1.22 -8.85
C PRO A 141 -1.31 1.98 -8.82
N ARG A 142 -0.63 1.95 -7.65
CA ARG A 142 0.79 2.36 -7.42
C ARG A 142 1.05 3.82 -6.99
N ASP A 143 0.06 4.56 -6.53
CA ASP A 143 0.32 5.80 -5.78
C ASP A 143 0.79 5.50 -4.33
N ALA A 144 1.21 6.52 -3.59
CA ALA A 144 1.64 6.32 -2.20
C ALA A 144 0.49 5.82 -1.31
N ALA A 145 -0.75 6.25 -1.60
CA ALA A 145 -1.93 5.80 -0.88
C ALA A 145 -2.16 4.30 -1.06
N TRP A 146 -1.95 3.77 -2.26
CA TRP A 146 -2.03 2.35 -2.59
C TRP A 146 -1.02 1.52 -1.81
N LEU A 147 0.24 1.95 -1.75
CA LEU A 147 1.30 1.24 -1.00
C LEU A 147 1.00 1.16 0.50
N LEU A 148 0.43 2.23 1.08
CA LEU A 148 -0.02 2.23 2.47
C LEU A 148 -1.29 1.39 2.67
N ALA A 149 -2.23 1.45 1.72
CA ALA A 149 -3.47 0.67 1.75
C ALA A 149 -3.26 -0.84 1.58
N GLU A 150 -2.14 -1.27 1.00
CA GLU A 150 -1.71 -2.66 1.04
C GLU A 150 -1.05 -3.00 2.40
N ARG A 151 -0.20 -2.13 2.92
CA ARG A 151 0.57 -2.38 4.16
C ARG A 151 -0.28 -2.44 5.43
N ALA A 152 -1.23 -1.53 5.63
CA ALA A 152 -2.04 -1.52 6.86
C ALA A 152 -2.80 -2.81 7.12
N PRO A 153 -3.63 -3.32 6.17
CA PRO A 153 -4.37 -4.55 6.42
C PRO A 153 -3.42 -5.74 6.56
N LEU A 154 -2.30 -5.79 5.82
CA LEU A 154 -1.28 -6.83 6.01
C LEU A 154 -0.71 -6.83 7.43
N ARG A 155 -0.42 -5.66 8.02
CA ARG A 155 0.07 -5.56 9.41
C ARG A 155 -0.97 -6.07 10.42
N LEU A 156 -2.23 -5.66 10.27
CA LEU A 156 -3.32 -6.16 11.13
C LEU A 156 -3.42 -7.68 11.08
N LEU A 157 -3.45 -8.23 9.87
CA LEU A 157 -3.62 -9.66 9.64
C LEU A 157 -2.40 -10.47 10.11
N ALA A 158 -1.18 -9.95 9.94
CA ALA A 158 0.05 -10.59 10.39
C ALA A 158 0.19 -10.66 11.93
N GLY A 159 -0.52 -9.80 12.67
CA GLY A 159 -0.58 -9.83 14.12
C GLY A 159 -1.56 -10.85 14.70
N ALA A 160 -2.49 -11.36 13.89
CA ALA A 160 -3.59 -12.22 14.34
C ALA A 160 -3.19 -13.70 14.46
N ALA A 161 -3.91 -14.46 15.28
CA ALA A 161 -3.72 -15.89 15.35
C ALA A 161 -4.30 -16.58 14.10
N THR A 162 -3.68 -17.67 13.64
CA THR A 162 -4.14 -18.44 12.48
C THR A 162 -5.59 -18.92 12.60
N ALA A 163 -6.05 -19.23 13.81
CA ALA A 163 -7.44 -19.62 14.05
C ALA A 163 -8.43 -18.47 13.81
N GLU A 164 -8.07 -17.24 14.23
CA GLU A 164 -8.88 -16.03 14.01
C GLU A 164 -8.93 -15.67 12.52
N LEU A 165 -7.78 -15.77 11.84
CA LEU A 165 -7.68 -15.60 10.39
C LEU A 165 -8.56 -16.61 9.65
N ALA A 166 -8.52 -17.88 10.05
CA ALA A 166 -9.34 -18.93 9.45
C ALA A 166 -10.84 -18.74 9.71
N TRP A 167 -11.21 -18.22 10.87
CA TRP A 167 -12.59 -17.85 11.17
C TRP A 167 -13.06 -16.71 10.26
N ALA A 168 -12.26 -15.65 10.17
CA ALA A 168 -12.56 -14.49 9.33
C ALA A 168 -12.68 -14.81 7.84
N VAL A 169 -11.93 -15.78 7.32
CA VAL A 169 -12.10 -16.30 5.95
C VAL A 169 -13.50 -16.86 5.69
N ARG A 170 -14.17 -17.39 6.72
CA ARG A 170 -15.54 -17.95 6.58
C ARG A 170 -16.61 -16.87 6.58
N GLU A 171 -16.34 -15.76 7.24
CA GLU A 171 -17.27 -14.64 7.40
C GLU A 171 -17.13 -13.60 6.29
N THR A 172 -16.09 -13.71 5.46
CA THR A 172 -15.81 -12.70 4.45
C THR A 172 -16.58 -12.93 3.16
N ASP A 173 -16.92 -11.83 2.48
CA ASP A 173 -17.54 -11.83 1.16
C ASP A 173 -16.52 -12.10 0.03
N ARG A 174 -16.95 -11.95 -1.23
CA ARG A 174 -16.09 -12.14 -2.40
C ARG A 174 -14.86 -11.22 -2.38
N ALA A 175 -15.04 -9.95 -2.04
CA ALA A 175 -13.94 -8.99 -2.01
C ALA A 175 -12.94 -9.34 -0.91
N GLY A 176 -13.40 -9.76 0.26
CA GLY A 176 -12.45 -10.22 1.26
C GLY A 176 -11.87 -11.61 1.01
N LEU A 177 -12.49 -12.48 0.20
CA LEU A 177 -11.80 -13.70 -0.28
C LEU A 177 -10.63 -13.36 -1.21
N GLU A 178 -10.76 -12.34 -2.04
CA GLU A 178 -9.64 -11.78 -2.83
C GLU A 178 -8.49 -11.36 -1.91
N GLY A 179 -8.80 -10.55 -0.90
CA GLY A 179 -7.81 -10.08 0.08
C GLY A 179 -7.21 -11.23 0.89
N ALA A 180 -8.01 -12.20 1.31
CA ALA A 180 -7.54 -13.37 2.05
C ALA A 180 -6.57 -14.20 1.22
N VAL A 181 -6.88 -14.50 -0.05
CA VAL A 181 -5.94 -15.19 -0.93
C VAL A 181 -4.62 -14.43 -1.07
N ARG A 182 -4.67 -13.10 -1.28
CA ARG A 182 -3.47 -12.26 -1.34
C ARG A 182 -2.65 -12.36 -0.05
N PHE A 183 -3.29 -12.28 1.12
CA PHE A 183 -2.60 -12.38 2.41
C PHE A 183 -1.97 -13.77 2.62
N PHE A 184 -2.72 -14.86 2.45
CA PHE A 184 -2.20 -16.21 2.68
C PHE A 184 -1.12 -16.63 1.66
N ALA A 185 -1.11 -16.02 0.46
CA ALA A 185 -0.07 -16.21 -0.54
C ALA A 185 1.17 -15.30 -0.31
N SER A 186 1.05 -14.24 0.50
CA SER A 186 2.12 -13.27 0.77
C SER A 186 3.31 -13.86 1.52
N GLU A 187 4.46 -13.18 1.44
CA GLU A 187 5.64 -13.50 2.25
C GLU A 187 5.41 -13.17 3.73
N GLU A 188 4.70 -12.08 4.03
CA GLU A 188 4.29 -11.66 5.39
C GLU A 188 3.68 -12.82 6.19
N PHE A 189 2.71 -13.52 5.60
CA PHE A 189 2.10 -14.69 6.25
C PHE A 189 3.14 -15.79 6.52
N THR A 190 4.03 -16.07 5.57
CA THR A 190 5.02 -17.15 5.73
C THR A 190 6.11 -16.86 6.75
N THR A 191 6.54 -15.60 6.84
CA THR A 191 7.60 -15.16 7.74
C THR A 191 7.12 -15.10 9.18
N ARG A 192 5.86 -14.69 9.40
CA ARG A 192 5.27 -14.56 10.74
C ARG A 192 4.62 -15.84 11.26
N HIS A 193 4.25 -16.78 10.38
CA HIS A 193 3.63 -18.06 10.76
C HIS A 193 4.43 -19.32 10.31
N PRO A 194 5.74 -19.44 10.59
CA PRO A 194 6.55 -20.53 10.07
C PRO A 194 6.12 -21.91 10.60
N LYS A 195 5.63 -21.99 11.84
CA LYS A 195 5.20 -23.24 12.50
C LYS A 195 3.68 -23.40 12.65
N ARG A 196 2.89 -22.39 12.25
CA ARG A 196 1.42 -22.33 12.44
C ARG A 196 0.64 -22.31 11.11
N ARG A 197 1.12 -23.04 10.11
CA ARG A 197 0.50 -23.13 8.78
C ARG A 197 -0.76 -23.99 8.70
N ARG A 198 -1.28 -24.43 9.86
CA ARG A 198 -2.44 -25.31 9.95
C ARG A 198 -3.70 -24.47 9.86
N VAL A 199 -4.33 -24.50 8.70
CA VAL A 199 -5.62 -23.88 8.46
C VAL A 199 -6.68 -24.98 8.45
N PRO A 200 -7.81 -24.82 9.16
CA PRO A 200 -8.91 -25.77 9.10
C PRO A 200 -9.42 -25.97 7.67
N ASP A 201 -9.87 -27.18 7.35
CA ASP A 201 -10.22 -27.59 5.99
C ASP A 201 -11.27 -26.67 5.35
N THR A 202 -12.28 -26.23 6.11
CA THR A 202 -13.32 -25.31 5.61
C THR A 202 -12.72 -24.03 5.03
N ALA A 203 -11.82 -23.37 5.76
CA ALA A 203 -11.21 -22.12 5.33
C ALA A 203 -10.20 -22.37 4.20
N ARG A 204 -9.44 -23.46 4.29
CA ARG A 204 -8.51 -23.88 3.24
C ARG A 204 -9.23 -24.12 1.92
N ASP A 205 -10.36 -24.81 1.93
CA ASP A 205 -11.11 -25.13 0.71
C ASP A 205 -11.80 -23.91 0.11
N LEU A 206 -12.23 -22.94 0.92
CA LEU A 206 -12.69 -21.64 0.42
C LEU A 206 -11.57 -20.91 -0.34
N LEU A 207 -10.39 -20.80 0.26
CA LEU A 207 -9.22 -20.14 -0.35
C LEU A 207 -8.78 -20.84 -1.64
N LEU A 208 -8.65 -22.16 -1.63
CA LEU A 208 -8.22 -22.94 -2.80
C LEU A 208 -9.23 -22.89 -3.94
N ARG A 209 -10.53 -22.99 -3.64
CA ARG A 209 -11.59 -22.86 -4.65
C ARG A 209 -11.60 -21.46 -5.27
N TYR A 210 -11.51 -20.42 -4.44
CA TYR A 210 -11.47 -19.05 -4.93
C TYR A 210 -10.24 -18.79 -5.81
N ALA A 211 -9.06 -19.22 -5.36
CA ALA A 211 -7.80 -19.05 -6.09
C ALA A 211 -7.81 -19.75 -7.45
N ARG A 212 -8.38 -20.96 -7.56
CA ARG A 212 -8.52 -21.66 -8.86
C ARG A 212 -9.26 -20.84 -9.91
N SER A 213 -10.31 -20.14 -9.50
CA SER A 213 -11.16 -19.39 -10.44
C SER A 213 -10.68 -17.96 -10.70
N HIS A 214 -10.05 -17.31 -9.71
CA HIS A 214 -9.79 -15.86 -9.76
C HIS A 214 -8.31 -15.48 -9.65
N ARG A 215 -7.48 -16.33 -9.05
CA ARG A 215 -6.04 -16.07 -8.82
C ARG A 215 -5.19 -17.34 -9.03
N PRO A 216 -5.21 -17.92 -10.24
CA PRO A 216 -4.53 -19.21 -10.50
C PRO A 216 -3.01 -19.15 -10.27
N ALA A 217 -2.40 -17.96 -10.40
CA ALA A 217 -0.98 -17.76 -10.12
C ALA A 217 -0.61 -17.98 -8.64
N ASP A 218 -1.54 -17.71 -7.71
CA ASP A 218 -1.32 -17.85 -6.27
C ASP A 218 -1.65 -19.26 -5.75
N LEU A 219 -2.34 -20.07 -6.55
CA LEU A 219 -2.77 -21.41 -6.17
C LEU A 219 -1.60 -22.35 -5.77
N PRO A 220 -0.48 -22.46 -6.52
CA PRO A 220 0.62 -23.34 -6.13
C PRO A 220 1.29 -22.91 -4.82
N VAL A 221 1.25 -21.60 -4.53
CA VAL A 221 1.77 -21.03 -3.28
C VAL A 221 0.88 -21.46 -2.12
N LEU A 222 -0.44 -21.32 -2.26
CA LEU A 222 -1.41 -21.74 -1.24
C LEU A 222 -1.39 -23.26 -1.00
N GLU A 223 -1.39 -24.08 -2.05
CA GLU A 223 -1.40 -25.55 -1.91
C GLU A 223 -0.18 -26.09 -1.17
N ARG A 224 0.99 -25.47 -1.41
CA ARG A 224 2.24 -25.80 -0.72
C ARG A 224 2.30 -25.30 0.71
N ARG A 225 1.68 -24.15 1.00
CA ARG A 225 1.85 -23.44 2.28
C ARG A 225 0.73 -23.72 3.28
N LEU A 226 -0.50 -23.96 2.84
CA LEU A 226 -1.65 -24.21 3.71
C LEU A 226 -1.71 -25.70 4.08
N LEU A 227 -1.12 -26.02 5.24
CA LEU A 227 -1.18 -27.36 5.81
C LEU A 227 -2.56 -27.59 6.43
N ARG A 228 -3.03 -28.84 6.36
CA ARG A 228 -4.28 -29.23 7.02
C ARG A 228 -4.14 -29.20 8.53
N ALA A 229 -5.11 -28.62 9.22
CA ALA A 229 -5.29 -28.80 10.65
C ALA A 229 -6.14 -30.07 10.91
N PRO A 230 -5.78 -30.92 11.88
CA PRO A 230 -6.66 -32.01 12.30
C PRO A 230 -7.91 -31.43 12.99
N GLU A 231 -9.07 -31.62 12.35
CA GLU A 231 -10.46 -31.39 12.80
C GLU A 231 -10.93 -29.96 13.13
N ASP A 232 -11.85 -29.46 12.29
CA ASP A 232 -12.86 -28.46 12.63
C ASP A 232 -13.87 -29.10 13.61
N ARG A 233 -13.58 -29.11 14.91
CA ARG A 233 -14.65 -29.33 15.89
C ARG A 233 -15.49 -28.07 15.96
N ILE A 234 -16.56 -28.07 15.15
CA ILE A 234 -17.69 -27.15 15.25
C ILE A 234 -18.03 -27.03 16.75
N ARG A 235 -17.72 -25.89 17.35
CA ARG A 235 -18.19 -25.55 18.70
C ARG A 235 -19.67 -25.21 18.54
N ARG A 236 -20.54 -26.21 18.68
CA ARG A 236 -21.93 -25.98 19.06
C ARG A 236 -21.91 -25.58 20.53
N SER A 237 -22.26 -24.34 20.84
CA SER A 237 -22.59 -23.85 22.17
C SER A 237 -23.74 -22.89 21.99
#